data_AF-A0A6G0YJL4-F1
#
_entry.id   AF-A0A6G0YJL4-F1
#
_cell.length_a   1.000
_cell.length_b   1.000
_cell.length_c   1.000
_cell.angle_alpha   90.00
_cell.angle_beta   90.00
_cell.angle_gamma   90.00
#
_symmetry.space_group_name_H-M   'P 1'
#
loop_
_entity.id
_entity.type
_entity.pdbx_description
1 polymer ?
#
loop_
_entity_poly.entity_id
_entity_poly.type
_entity_poly.pdbx_seq_one_letter_code
_entity_poly.pdbx_strand_id
1 'polypeptide(L)' 'EAKCYYKRFHTKLPLHPNPLIKKLSTLSIPGNPPRRLKRRWCRDLLSNN' A
#
# COMPACT_ATOMS: atom_id res chain seq x y z
N GLU A 1 -13.05 6.65 -6.93
CA GLU A 1 -13.33 5.23 -6.59
C GLU A 1 -12.10 4.44 -6.16
N ALA A 2 -11.10 4.22 -7.02
CA ALA A 2 -9.93 3.37 -6.72
C ALA A 2 -9.20 3.70 -5.40
N LYS A 3 -9.01 4.99 -5.07
CA LYS A 3 -8.40 5.43 -3.81
C LYS A 3 -9.19 4.96 -2.57
N CYS A 4 -10.53 5.04 -2.62
CA CYS A 4 -11.40 4.63 -1.51
C CYS A 4 -11.38 3.11 -1.34
N TYR A 5 -11.44 2.35 -2.44
CA TYR A 5 -11.32 0.89 -2.40
C TYR A 5 -9.97 0.45 -1.82
N TYR A 6 -8.88 1.07 -2.28
CA TYR A 6 -7.55 0.77 -1.78
C TYR A 6 -7.39 1.13 -0.30
N LYS A 7 -7.92 2.27 0.17
CA LYS A 7 -7.94 2.61 1.60
C LYS A 7 -8.66 1.53 2.43
N ARG A 8 -9.86 1.10 2.03
CA ARG A 8 -10.62 0.05 2.72
C ARG A 8 -9.92 -1.32 2.72
N PHE A 9 -9.20 -1.63 1.65
CA PHE A 9 -8.38 -2.83 1.58
C PHE A 9 -7.15 -2.72 2.49
N HIS A 10 -6.44 -1.59 2.43
CA HIS A 10 -5.22 -1.34 3.21
C HIS A 10 -5.46 -1.38 4.72
N THR A 11 -6.58 -0.84 5.21
CA THR A 11 -6.92 -0.89 6.64
C THR A 11 -7.12 -2.30 7.18
N LYS A 12 -7.39 -3.29 6.33
CA LYS A 12 -7.54 -4.70 6.71
C LYS A 12 -6.22 -5.47 6.74
N LEU A 13 -5.16 -4.95 6.09
CA LEU A 13 -3.88 -5.65 5.99
C LEU A 13 -3.18 -5.88 7.35
N PRO A 14 -3.11 -4.90 8.28
CA PRO A 14 -2.40 -5.08 9.56
C PRO A 14 -2.97 -6.18 10.46
N LEU A 15 -4.27 -6.44 10.33
CA LEU A 15 -5.04 -7.39 11.13
C LEU A 15 -5.14 -8.79 10.49
N HIS A 16 -4.53 -8.98 9.31
CA HIS A 16 -4.66 -10.22 8.58
C HIS A 16 -3.82 -11.35 9.24
N PRO A 17 -4.37 -12.57 9.40
CA PRO A 17 -3.66 -13.67 10.06
C PRO A 17 -2.41 -14.13 9.29
N ASN A 18 -2.41 -14.02 7.96
CA ASN A 18 -1.23 -14.31 7.15
C ASN A 18 -0.16 -13.19 7.31
N PRO A 19 1.03 -13.51 7.82
CA PRO A 19 2.10 -12.53 8.06
C PRO A 19 2.66 -11.90 6.77
N LEU A 20 2.61 -12.60 5.63
CA LEU A 20 3.03 -12.05 4.34
C LEU A 20 2.09 -10.91 3.90
N ILE A 21 0.78 -11.10 4.10
CA ILE A 21 -0.23 -10.09 3.78
C ILE A 21 -0.10 -8.89 4.72
N LYS A 22 0.15 -9.13 6.02
CA LYS A 22 0.42 -8.07 6.99
C LYS A 22 1.58 -7.17 6.58
N LYS A 23 2.67 -7.75 6.05
CA LYS A 23 3.83 -7.00 5.52
C LYS A 23 3.50 -6.11 4.31
N LEU A 24 2.40 -6.34 3.59
CA LEU A 24 1.98 -5.47 2.48
C LEU A 24 1.42 -4.11 2.94
N SER A 25 1.06 -3.99 4.22
CA SER A 25 0.59 -2.73 4.82
C SER A 25 1.71 -1.68 4.93
N THR A 26 2.97 -2.10 4.91
CA THR A 26 4.13 -1.22 5.02
C THR A 26 4.16 -0.20 3.87
N LEU A 27 4.39 1.06 4.22
CA LEU A 27 4.48 2.17 3.26
C LEU A 27 5.80 2.16 2.48
N SER A 28 6.85 1.61 3.09
CA SER A 28 8.17 1.47 2.51
C SER A 28 8.38 0.06 1.97
N ILE A 29 8.81 -0.05 0.72
CA ILE A 29 9.37 -1.30 0.18
C ILE A 29 10.87 -1.22 0.43
N PRO A 30 11.46 -2.14 1.21
CA PRO A 30 12.91 -2.19 1.40
C PRO A 30 13.63 -2.21 0.05
N GLY A 31 14.57 -1.28 -0.17
CA GLY A 31 15.31 -1.14 -1.42
C GLY A 31 14.65 -0.28 -2.51
N ASN A 32 13.41 0.20 -2.30
CA ASN A 32 12.64 1.10 -3.19
C ASN A 32 13.03 0.99 -4.68
N PRO A 33 12.83 -0.18 -5.32
CA PRO A 33 13.21 -0.36 -6.70
C PRO A 33 12.48 0.68 -7.57
N PRO A 34 13.18 1.31 -8.52
CA PRO A 34 12.62 2.38 -9.32
C PRO A 34 11.34 1.89 -10.01
N ARG A 35 10.22 2.58 -9.74
CA ARG A 35 8.93 2.20 -10.30
C ARG A 35 8.96 2.42 -11.81
N ARG A 36 8.74 1.34 -12.56
CA ARG A 36 8.88 1.28 -14.02
C ARG A 36 7.90 2.20 -14.79
N LEU A 37 6.91 2.79 -14.12
CA LEU A 37 5.88 3.66 -14.70
C LEU A 37 5.75 4.96 -13.89
N LYS A 38 5.69 6.11 -14.58
CA LYS A 38 5.33 7.44 -14.03
C LYS A 38 3.84 7.51 -13.63
N ARG A 39 3.32 6.51 -12.93
CA ARG A 39 1.93 6.48 -12.43
C ARG A 39 1.93 6.71 -10.93
N ARG A 40 1.07 7.62 -10.47
CA ARG A 40 0.73 7.74 -9.05
C ARG A 40 -0.15 6.55 -8.67
N TRP A 41 0.37 5.61 -7.88
CA TRP A 41 -0.41 4.46 -7.42
C TRP A 41 -1.30 4.87 -6.25
N CYS A 42 -2.42 4.17 -6.04
CA CYS A 42 -3.29 4.44 -4.89
C CYS A 42 -2.55 4.31 -3.54
N ARG A 43 -1.48 3.50 -3.49
CA ARG A 43 -0.54 3.40 -2.35
C ARG A 43 0.13 4.74 -2.03
N ASP A 44 0.54 5.48 -3.04
CA ASP A 44 1.27 6.74 -2.86
C ASP A 44 0.34 7.86 -2.34
N LEU A 45 -0.99 7.64 -2.40
CA LEU A 45 -2.02 8.54 -1.90
C LEU A 45 -2.47 8.19 -0.46
N LEU A 46 -1.83 7.21 0.18
CA LEU A 46 -2.06 6.87 1.60
C LEU A 46 -1.29 7.78 2.56
N SER A 47 -0.17 8.37 2.14
CA SER A 47 0.53 9.39 2.92
C SER A 47 -0.23 10.71 2.82
N ASN A 48 -0.95 11.05 3.90
CA ASN A 48 -1.29 12.43 4.21
C ASN A 48 -0.19 12.95 5.16
N ASN A 49 0.70 13.80 4.65
CA ASN A 49 0.98 15.03 5.38
C ASN A 49 -0.07 16.03 4.92
#